data_AF-A0A7S1FQ59-F1
#
_entry.id   AF-A0A7S1FQ59-F1
#
_cell.length_a   1.000
_cell.length_b   1.000
_cell.length_c   1.000
_cell.angle_alpha   90.00
_cell.angle_beta   90.00
_cell.angle_gamma   90.00
#
_symmetry.space_group_name_H-M   'P 1'
#
loop_
_entity.id
_entity.type
_entity.pdbx_description
1 polymer ?
#
loop_
_entity_poly.entity_id
_entity_poly.type
_entity_poly.pdbx_seq_one_letter_code
_entity_poly.pdbx_strand_id
1 'polypeptide(L)'
;MRLWLLRQHLREKKMQRHSDILFAARKINTSWRSYKKRLATVETTHRLATERRRLAIRTLARARETLAEKLRVNRDQVDSEKASLEWTARRMRELRIFDREAARSIPKIVLKTELLGEMDVREGWKTALQNESQKITNQRSMAWEELRCCRVHVARVKKNIHRLQREQEELFARMDAGDAKIHEISVRARRAELRRAADARDAARSRKIRAEVVRWKVTGGDGSR
;
A
#
# COMPACT_ATOMS: atom_id res chain seq x y z
N MET A 1 66.40 7.58 -67.48
CA MET A 1 66.33 6.78 -66.22
C MET A 1 65.77 7.55 -65.01
N ARG A 2 66.27 8.74 -64.65
CA ARG A 2 65.80 9.50 -63.46
C ARG A 2 64.31 9.86 -63.43
N LEU A 3 63.70 10.22 -64.57
CA LEU A 3 62.26 10.55 -64.66
C LEU A 3 61.34 9.34 -64.42
N TRP A 4 61.80 8.13 -64.72
CA TRP A 4 61.04 6.89 -64.51
C TRP A 4 60.99 6.53 -63.01
N LEU A 5 62.12 6.62 -62.32
CA LEU A 5 62.23 6.43 -60.86
C LEU A 5 61.39 7.45 -60.07
N LEU A 6 61.41 8.73 -60.49
CA LEU A 6 60.56 9.78 -59.91
C LEU A 6 59.06 9.50 -60.08
N ARG A 7 58.64 9.04 -61.26
CA ARG A 7 57.25 8.64 -61.51
C ARG A 7 56.83 7.42 -60.69
N GLN A 8 57.73 6.45 -60.49
CA GLN A 8 57.47 5.27 -59.69
C GLN A 8 57.32 5.63 -58.20
N HIS A 9 58.22 6.43 -57.64
CA HIS A 9 58.11 6.91 -56.27
C HIS A 9 56.87 7.79 -56.02
N LEU A 10 56.46 8.61 -56.99
CA LEU A 10 55.21 9.38 -56.89
C LEU A 10 53.98 8.46 -56.90
N ARG A 11 54.00 7.36 -57.67
CA ARG A 11 52.93 6.35 -57.65
C ARG A 11 52.89 5.61 -56.32
N GLU A 12 54.03 5.19 -55.78
CA GLU A 12 54.12 4.55 -54.46
C GLU A 12 53.61 5.46 -53.34
N LYS A 13 54.05 6.73 -53.30
CA LYS A 13 53.54 7.70 -52.32
C LYS A 13 52.04 7.96 -52.46
N LYS A 14 51.51 7.97 -53.70
CA LYS A 14 50.07 8.07 -53.94
C LYS A 14 49.33 6.83 -53.44
N MET A 15 49.85 5.62 -53.68
CA MET A 15 49.28 4.37 -53.17
C MET A 15 49.31 4.31 -51.64
N GLN A 16 50.41 4.71 -51.01
CA GLN A 16 50.51 4.79 -49.55
C GLN A 16 49.48 5.76 -48.97
N ARG A 17 49.38 6.99 -49.51
CA ARG A 17 48.34 7.95 -49.09
C ARG A 17 46.93 7.38 -49.27
N HIS A 18 46.67 6.68 -50.37
CA HIS A 18 45.36 6.07 -50.60
C HIS A 18 45.06 4.96 -49.59
N SER A 19 46.06 4.12 -49.28
CA SER A 19 45.99 3.10 -48.23
C SER A 19 45.73 3.70 -46.86
N ASP A 20 46.44 4.78 -46.49
CA ASP A 20 46.26 5.50 -45.23
C ASP A 20 44.87 6.11 -45.10
N ILE A 21 44.35 6.69 -46.19
CA ILE A 21 42.98 7.23 -46.26
C ILE A 21 41.96 6.10 -46.06
N LEU A 22 42.12 4.95 -46.73
CA LEU A 22 41.23 3.80 -46.58
C LEU A 22 41.28 3.21 -45.16
N PHE A 23 42.46 3.15 -44.57
CA PHE A 23 42.66 2.71 -43.18
C PHE A 23 41.99 3.67 -42.18
N ALA A 24 42.21 4.97 -42.34
CA ALA A 24 41.57 6.00 -41.51
C ALA A 24 40.04 5.95 -41.67
N ALA A 25 39.53 5.85 -42.90
CA ALA A 25 38.10 5.73 -43.18
C ALA A 25 37.49 4.48 -42.54
N ARG A 26 38.16 3.32 -42.61
CA ARG A 26 37.74 2.11 -41.89
C ARG A 26 37.69 2.35 -40.39
N LYS A 27 38.75 2.92 -39.79
CA LYS A 27 38.83 3.18 -38.34
C LYS A 27 37.71 4.13 -37.88
N ILE A 28 37.44 5.18 -38.66
CA ILE A 28 36.33 6.12 -38.43
C ILE A 28 34.98 5.39 -38.52
N ASN A 29 34.75 4.58 -39.56
CA ASN A 29 33.48 3.87 -39.74
C ASN A 29 33.25 2.83 -38.62
N THR A 30 34.27 2.07 -38.22
CA THR A 30 34.17 1.09 -37.13
C THR A 30 33.91 1.77 -35.78
N SER A 31 34.61 2.86 -35.49
CA SER A 31 34.40 3.63 -34.26
C SER A 31 33.01 4.29 -34.23
N TRP A 32 32.53 4.83 -35.36
CA TRP A 32 31.19 5.37 -35.50
C TRP A 32 30.10 4.31 -35.29
N ARG A 33 30.23 3.12 -35.90
CA ARG A 33 29.31 2.00 -35.70
C ARG A 33 29.29 1.54 -34.24
N SER A 34 30.45 1.44 -33.60
CA SER A 34 30.57 1.09 -32.19
C SER A 34 29.91 2.13 -31.28
N TYR A 35 30.13 3.42 -31.57
CA TYR A 35 29.48 4.53 -30.87
C TYR A 35 27.95 4.50 -31.01
N LYS A 36 27.44 4.29 -32.24
CA LYS A 36 26.00 4.18 -32.51
C LYS A 36 25.37 3.01 -31.76
N LYS A 37 26.02 1.84 -31.75
CA LYS A 37 25.57 0.69 -30.94
C LYS A 37 25.55 1.02 -29.46
N ARG A 38 26.59 1.67 -28.94
CA ARG A 38 26.67 2.08 -27.53
C ARG A 38 25.54 3.03 -27.14
N LEU A 39 25.24 4.03 -27.97
CA LEU A 39 24.11 4.93 -27.75
C LEU A 39 22.78 4.18 -27.67
N ALA A 40 22.52 3.29 -28.63
CA ALA A 40 21.30 2.48 -28.63
C ALA A 40 21.18 1.62 -27.36
N THR A 41 22.28 1.01 -26.90
CA THR A 41 22.30 0.24 -25.65
C THR A 41 22.05 1.09 -24.41
N VAL A 42 22.55 2.33 -24.37
CA VAL A 42 22.31 3.24 -23.24
C VAL A 42 20.85 3.68 -23.20
N GLU A 43 20.25 3.98 -24.35
CA GLU A 43 18.83 4.33 -24.43
C GLU A 43 17.92 3.16 -24.02
N THR A 44 18.18 1.95 -24.52
CA THR A 44 17.37 0.77 -24.19
C THR A 44 17.48 0.41 -22.72
N THR A 45 18.69 0.40 -22.15
CA THR A 45 18.90 0.12 -20.71
C THR A 45 18.21 1.16 -19.83
N HIS A 46 18.25 2.44 -20.20
CA HIS A 46 17.53 3.48 -19.48
C HIS A 46 16.00 3.29 -19.55
N ARG A 47 15.46 3.03 -20.74
CA ARG A 47 14.02 2.76 -20.92
C ARG A 47 13.57 1.56 -20.09
N LEU A 48 14.32 0.46 -20.13
CA LEU A 48 14.05 -0.73 -19.32
C LEU A 48 14.08 -0.44 -17.81
N ALA A 49 15.06 0.33 -17.33
CA ALA A 49 15.13 0.72 -15.93
C ALA A 49 13.92 1.58 -15.50
N THR A 50 13.45 2.46 -16.39
CA THR A 50 12.27 3.31 -16.15
C THR A 50 10.99 2.47 -16.10
N GLU A 51 10.81 1.56 -17.06
CA GLU A 51 9.65 0.67 -17.10
C GLU A 51 9.59 -0.27 -15.89
N ARG A 52 10.73 -0.84 -15.48
CA ARG A 52 10.80 -1.67 -14.25
C ARG A 52 10.36 -0.90 -13.00
N ARG A 53 10.76 0.37 -12.87
CA ARG A 53 10.35 1.23 -11.75
C ARG A 53 8.86 1.55 -11.79
N ARG A 54 8.34 1.90 -12.97
CA ARG A 54 6.91 2.15 -13.18
C ARG A 54 6.08 0.91 -12.82
N LEU A 55 6.52 -0.27 -13.26
CA LEU A 55 5.88 -1.53 -12.91
C LEU A 55 5.88 -1.75 -11.39
N ALA A 56 7.03 -1.57 -10.72
CA ALA A 56 7.14 -1.71 -9.27
C ALA A 56 6.21 -0.74 -8.50
N ILE A 57 6.12 0.52 -8.93
CA ILE A 57 5.21 1.50 -8.33
C ILE A 57 3.75 1.06 -8.55
N ARG A 58 3.37 0.65 -9.76
CA ARG A 58 2.00 0.17 -10.05
C ARG A 58 1.64 -1.06 -9.22
N THR A 59 2.56 -2.01 -9.05
CA THR A 59 2.31 -3.20 -8.22
C THR A 59 2.09 -2.84 -6.75
N LEU A 60 2.89 -1.91 -6.22
CA LEU A 60 2.72 -1.43 -4.84
C LEU A 60 1.43 -0.63 -4.68
N ALA A 61 1.07 0.21 -5.66
CA ALA A 61 -0.20 0.96 -5.65
C ALA A 61 -1.42 0.03 -5.64
N ARG A 62 -1.42 -1.03 -6.46
CA ARG A 62 -2.48 -2.05 -6.44
C ARG A 62 -2.53 -2.79 -5.10
N ALA A 63 -1.38 -3.15 -4.54
CA ALA A 63 -1.34 -3.77 -3.21
C ALA A 63 -1.94 -2.83 -2.15
N ARG A 64 -1.64 -1.54 -2.22
CA ARG A 64 -2.22 -0.51 -1.33
C ARG A 64 -3.74 -0.41 -1.49
N GLU A 65 -4.28 -0.44 -2.71
CA GLU A 65 -5.72 -0.48 -2.95
C GLU A 65 -6.37 -1.72 -2.30
N THR A 66 -5.74 -2.89 -2.44
CA THR A 66 -6.27 -4.11 -1.80
C THR A 66 -6.22 -4.05 -0.27
N LEU A 67 -5.19 -3.41 0.31
CA LEU A 67 -5.10 -3.19 1.75
C LEU A 67 -6.15 -2.18 2.23
N ALA A 68 -6.39 -1.12 1.46
CA ALA A 68 -7.41 -0.12 1.78
C ALA A 68 -8.82 -0.73 1.78
N GLU A 69 -9.12 -1.63 0.84
CA GLU A 69 -10.40 -2.34 0.83
C GLU A 69 -10.55 -3.28 2.03
N LYS A 70 -9.49 -4.02 2.40
CA LYS A 70 -9.49 -4.83 3.63
C LYS A 70 -9.73 -3.98 4.88
N LEU A 71 -9.13 -2.79 4.92
CA LEU A 71 -9.30 -1.86 6.02
C LEU A 71 -10.73 -1.31 6.10
N ARG A 72 -11.38 -1.08 4.96
CA ARG A 72 -12.81 -0.72 4.90
C ARG A 72 -13.69 -1.82 5.47
N VAL A 73 -13.52 -3.06 5.01
CA VAL A 73 -14.27 -4.22 5.52
C VAL A 73 -14.06 -4.41 7.02
N ASN A 74 -12.83 -4.26 7.51
CA ASN A 74 -12.52 -4.38 8.94
C ASN A 74 -13.23 -3.28 9.76
N ARG A 75 -13.26 -2.02 9.27
CA ARG A 75 -14.01 -0.93 9.92
C ARG A 75 -15.50 -1.24 10.00
N ASP A 76 -16.09 -1.69 8.90
CA ASP A 76 -17.52 -2.05 8.86
C ASP A 76 -17.83 -3.16 9.89
N GLN A 77 -16.92 -4.13 10.07
CA GLN A 77 -17.04 -5.17 11.09
C GLN A 77 -16.93 -4.61 12.52
N VAL A 78 -15.97 -3.70 12.77
CA VAL A 78 -15.83 -3.04 14.08
C VAL A 78 -17.10 -2.28 14.45
N ASP A 79 -17.69 -1.55 13.49
CA ASP A 79 -18.89 -0.75 13.73
C ASP A 79 -20.12 -1.64 13.95
N SER A 80 -20.23 -2.76 13.22
CA SER A 80 -21.25 -3.79 13.48
C SER A 80 -21.13 -4.39 14.89
N GLU A 81 -19.91 -4.73 15.33
CA GLU A 81 -19.66 -5.27 16.66
C GLU A 81 -19.96 -4.23 17.77
N LYS A 82 -19.66 -2.95 17.53
CA LYS A 82 -20.05 -1.86 18.45
C LYS A 82 -21.57 -1.71 18.55
N ALA A 83 -22.29 -1.76 17.43
CA ALA A 83 -23.75 -1.73 17.43
C ALA A 83 -24.33 -2.93 18.22
N SER A 84 -23.72 -4.12 18.07
CA SER A 84 -24.08 -5.30 18.88
C SER A 84 -23.87 -5.07 20.38
N LEU A 85 -22.77 -4.41 20.79
CA LEU A 85 -22.55 -4.05 22.19
C LEU A 85 -23.58 -3.08 22.72
N GLU A 86 -23.93 -2.04 21.96
CA GLU A 86 -24.93 -1.05 22.36
C GLU A 86 -26.31 -1.70 22.56
N TRP A 87 -26.72 -2.54 21.61
CA TRP A 87 -27.96 -3.31 21.73
C TRP A 87 -27.93 -4.22 22.95
N THR A 88 -26.84 -4.95 23.16
CA THR A 88 -26.71 -5.87 24.30
C THR A 88 -26.72 -5.11 25.63
N ALA A 89 -26.04 -3.96 25.70
CA ALA A 89 -26.04 -3.11 26.89
C ALA A 89 -27.45 -2.58 27.21
N ARG A 90 -28.22 -2.18 26.17
CA ARG A 90 -29.62 -1.80 26.33
C ARG A 90 -30.45 -2.99 26.85
N ARG A 91 -30.32 -4.16 26.25
CA ARG A 91 -31.06 -5.37 26.66
C ARG A 91 -30.76 -5.76 28.11
N MET A 92 -29.49 -5.70 28.51
CA MET A 92 -29.10 -5.93 29.91
C MET A 92 -29.72 -4.94 30.89
N ARG A 93 -29.94 -3.67 30.50
CA ARG A 93 -30.65 -2.69 31.34
C ARG A 93 -32.12 -3.05 31.48
N GLU A 94 -32.78 -3.40 30.37
CA GLU A 94 -34.19 -3.84 30.36
C GLU A 94 -34.40 -5.07 31.25
N LEU A 95 -33.54 -6.08 31.16
CA LEU A 95 -33.60 -7.28 32.00
C LEU A 95 -33.42 -6.97 33.50
N ARG A 96 -32.57 -6.00 33.85
CA ARG A 96 -32.39 -5.56 35.25
C ARG A 96 -33.60 -4.79 35.78
N ILE A 97 -34.27 -4.00 34.94
CA ILE A 97 -35.50 -3.30 35.30
C ILE A 97 -36.59 -4.34 35.55
N PHE A 98 -36.77 -5.28 34.61
CA PHE A 98 -37.71 -6.38 34.74
C PHE A 98 -37.48 -7.20 36.03
N ASP A 99 -36.23 -7.57 36.34
CA ASP A 99 -35.91 -8.31 37.56
C ASP A 99 -36.31 -7.55 38.84
N ARG A 100 -36.07 -6.23 38.88
CA ARG A 100 -36.46 -5.38 40.01
C ARG A 100 -37.98 -5.26 40.15
N GLU A 101 -38.70 -5.15 39.04
CA GLU A 101 -40.16 -5.10 39.03
C GLU A 101 -40.76 -6.44 39.46
N ALA A 102 -40.29 -7.54 38.89
CA ALA A 102 -40.69 -8.89 39.27
C ALA A 102 -40.44 -9.16 40.76
N ALA A 103 -39.26 -8.79 41.27
CA ALA A 103 -38.92 -8.95 42.69
C ALA A 103 -39.84 -8.14 43.63
N ARG A 104 -40.41 -7.02 43.16
CA ARG A 104 -41.40 -6.22 43.91
C ARG A 104 -42.83 -6.77 43.78
N SER A 105 -43.17 -7.36 42.65
CA SER A 105 -44.52 -7.86 42.36
C SER A 105 -44.80 -9.21 43.02
N ILE A 106 -43.82 -10.13 43.06
CA ILE A 106 -44.00 -11.47 43.66
C ILE A 106 -44.50 -11.38 45.11
N PRO A 107 -43.87 -10.62 46.03
CA PRO A 107 -44.35 -10.52 47.40
C PRO A 107 -45.77 -9.94 47.52
N LYS A 108 -46.14 -9.00 46.63
CA LYS A 108 -47.50 -8.43 46.60
C LYS A 108 -48.54 -9.47 46.19
N ILE A 109 -48.21 -10.32 45.23
CA ILE A 109 -49.10 -11.41 44.78
C ILE A 109 -49.23 -12.45 45.90
N VAL A 110 -48.13 -12.81 46.57
CA VAL A 110 -48.16 -13.72 47.72
C VAL A 110 -49.05 -13.17 48.83
N LEU A 111 -48.85 -11.92 49.25
CA LEU A 111 -49.68 -11.26 50.26
C LEU A 111 -51.16 -11.20 49.85
N LYS A 112 -51.47 -10.85 48.59
CA LYS A 112 -52.85 -10.86 48.09
C LYS A 112 -53.47 -12.25 48.12
N THR A 113 -52.67 -13.29 47.87
CA THR A 113 -53.13 -14.69 47.93
C THR A 113 -53.45 -15.11 49.36
N GLU A 114 -52.69 -14.63 50.34
CA GLU A 114 -52.91 -14.89 51.77
C GLU A 114 -54.15 -14.16 52.32
N LEU A 115 -54.52 -13.02 51.73
CA LEU A 115 -55.65 -12.19 52.16
C LEU A 115 -56.99 -12.53 51.47
N LEU A 116 -57.05 -13.59 50.65
CA LEU A 116 -58.27 -13.99 49.95
C LEU A 116 -59.35 -14.52 50.91
N GLY A 117 -60.60 -14.12 50.70
CA GLY A 117 -61.75 -14.67 51.42
C GLY A 117 -62.22 -16.01 50.84
N GLU A 118 -63.12 -16.70 51.55
CA GLU A 118 -63.68 -17.99 51.09
C GLU A 118 -64.39 -17.90 49.73
N MET A 119 -65.08 -16.79 49.47
CA MET A 119 -65.74 -16.54 48.18
C MET A 119 -64.73 -16.44 47.03
N ASP A 120 -63.64 -15.68 47.21
CA ASP A 120 -62.62 -15.51 46.18
C ASP A 120 -61.92 -16.85 45.84
N VAL A 121 -61.77 -17.72 46.85
CA VAL A 121 -61.22 -19.06 46.66
C VAL A 121 -62.17 -19.93 45.84
N ARG A 122 -63.49 -19.88 46.10
CA ARG A 122 -64.50 -20.62 45.31
C ARG A 122 -64.57 -20.15 43.86
N GLU A 123 -64.33 -18.87 43.61
CA GLU A 123 -64.25 -18.28 42.26
C GLU A 123 -62.93 -18.58 41.52
N GLY A 124 -61.96 -19.22 42.19
CA GLY A 124 -60.69 -19.66 41.55
C GLY A 124 -59.57 -18.62 41.55
N TRP A 125 -59.73 -17.47 42.25
CA TRP A 125 -58.71 -16.41 42.30
C TRP A 125 -57.39 -16.87 42.92
N LYS A 126 -57.45 -17.79 43.90
CA LYS A 126 -56.25 -18.38 44.51
C LYS A 126 -55.37 -19.07 43.47
N THR A 127 -55.97 -19.90 42.62
CA THR A 127 -55.26 -20.62 41.55
C THR A 127 -54.72 -19.65 40.50
N ALA A 128 -55.49 -18.61 40.16
CA ALA A 128 -55.06 -17.58 39.21
C ALA A 128 -53.83 -16.81 39.69
N LEU A 129 -53.81 -16.34 40.95
CA LEU A 129 -52.68 -15.63 41.54
C LEU A 129 -51.45 -16.53 41.73
N GLN A 130 -51.65 -17.80 42.11
CA GLN A 130 -50.56 -18.78 42.19
C GLN A 130 -49.94 -19.03 40.81
N ASN A 131 -50.75 -19.18 39.77
CA ASN A 131 -50.28 -19.32 38.39
C ASN A 131 -49.52 -18.08 37.91
N GLU A 132 -50.00 -16.88 38.25
CA GLU A 132 -49.31 -15.63 37.94
C GLU A 132 -47.96 -15.53 38.64
N SER A 133 -47.91 -15.84 39.95
CA SER A 133 -46.66 -15.88 40.72
C SER A 133 -45.65 -16.86 40.12
N GLN A 134 -46.10 -18.07 39.75
CA GLN A 134 -45.25 -19.07 39.11
C GLN A 134 -44.76 -18.60 37.74
N LYS A 135 -45.63 -17.97 36.94
CA LYS A 135 -45.28 -17.41 35.63
C LYS A 135 -44.21 -16.34 35.75
N ILE A 136 -44.36 -15.40 36.68
CA ILE A 136 -43.36 -14.34 36.92
C ILE A 136 -42.05 -14.96 37.40
N THR A 137 -42.09 -15.97 38.28
CA THR A 137 -40.90 -16.69 38.75
C THR A 137 -40.15 -17.38 37.61
N ASN A 138 -40.87 -18.06 36.71
CA ASN A 138 -40.28 -18.70 35.53
C ASN A 138 -39.67 -17.66 34.56
N GLN A 139 -40.40 -16.57 34.29
CA GLN A 139 -39.91 -15.47 33.45
C GLN A 139 -38.67 -14.80 34.05
N ARG A 140 -38.63 -14.64 35.38
CA ARG A 140 -37.46 -14.15 36.10
C ARG A 140 -36.28 -15.10 35.90
N SER A 141 -36.45 -16.41 36.09
CA SER A 141 -35.38 -17.38 35.83
C SER A 141 -34.81 -17.29 34.41
N MET A 142 -35.69 -17.19 33.40
CA MET A 142 -35.27 -16.99 32.01
C MET A 142 -34.51 -15.67 31.80
N ALA A 143 -34.96 -14.57 32.42
CA ALA A 143 -34.29 -13.27 32.34
C ALA A 143 -32.88 -13.31 32.96
N TRP A 144 -32.66 -14.10 34.00
CA TRP A 144 -31.35 -14.30 34.61
C TRP A 144 -30.40 -15.06 33.68
N GLU A 145 -30.88 -16.13 33.03
CA GLU A 145 -30.08 -16.84 32.03
C GLU A 145 -29.79 -15.98 30.81
N GLU A 146 -30.76 -15.19 30.35
CA GLU A 146 -30.54 -14.22 29.27
C GLU A 146 -29.47 -13.18 29.66
N LEU A 147 -29.52 -12.67 30.90
CA LEU A 147 -28.51 -11.73 31.42
C LEU A 147 -27.11 -12.37 31.46
N ARG A 148 -27.02 -13.65 31.84
CA ARG A 148 -25.77 -14.41 31.81
C ARG A 148 -25.24 -14.56 30.39
N CYS A 149 -26.08 -14.93 29.44
CA CYS A 149 -25.74 -15.01 28.01
C CYS A 149 -25.26 -13.65 27.47
N CYS A 150 -25.95 -12.56 27.81
CA CYS A 150 -25.56 -11.20 27.43
C CYS A 150 -24.17 -10.83 27.96
N ARG A 151 -23.82 -11.19 29.20
CA ARG A 151 -22.49 -10.93 29.77
C ARG A 151 -21.39 -11.67 29.01
N VAL A 152 -21.63 -12.94 28.66
CA VAL A 152 -20.70 -13.74 27.85
C VAL A 152 -20.55 -13.13 26.46
N HIS A 153 -21.66 -12.74 25.83
CA HIS A 153 -21.66 -12.07 24.54
C HIS A 153 -20.86 -10.77 24.56
N VAL A 154 -21.07 -9.90 25.55
CA VAL A 154 -20.30 -8.66 25.72
C VAL A 154 -18.79 -8.94 25.81
N ALA A 155 -18.38 -9.95 26.60
CA ALA A 155 -16.97 -10.31 26.72
C ALA A 155 -16.39 -10.80 25.37
N ARG A 156 -17.15 -11.63 24.64
CA ARG A 156 -16.77 -12.12 23.31
C ARG A 156 -16.63 -10.98 22.30
N VAL A 157 -17.63 -10.11 22.22
CA VAL A 157 -17.63 -8.99 21.28
C VAL A 157 -16.51 -8.01 21.60
N LYS A 158 -16.27 -7.68 22.89
CA LYS A 158 -15.13 -6.85 23.28
C LYS A 158 -13.79 -7.44 22.83
N LYS A 159 -13.61 -8.75 22.98
CA LYS A 159 -12.41 -9.45 22.51
C LYS A 159 -12.29 -9.38 20.98
N ASN A 160 -13.38 -9.56 20.24
CA ASN A 160 -13.41 -9.43 18.79
C ASN A 160 -13.03 -8.01 18.34
N ILE A 161 -13.59 -6.96 18.96
CA ILE A 161 -13.26 -5.57 18.65
C ILE A 161 -11.76 -5.32 18.86
N HIS A 162 -11.18 -5.76 19.99
CA HIS A 162 -9.75 -5.61 20.23
C HIS A 162 -8.90 -6.34 19.18
N ARG A 163 -9.33 -7.53 18.74
CA ARG A 163 -8.65 -8.26 17.67
C ARG A 163 -8.71 -7.48 16.35
N LEU A 164 -9.89 -7.01 15.95
CA LEU A 164 -10.09 -6.24 14.73
C LEU A 164 -9.29 -4.94 14.73
N GLN A 165 -9.20 -4.25 15.87
CA GLN A 165 -8.39 -3.04 16.03
C GLN A 165 -6.90 -3.32 15.81
N ARG A 166 -6.37 -4.44 16.34
CA ARG A 166 -4.99 -4.85 16.06
C ARG A 166 -4.77 -5.18 14.59
N GLU A 167 -5.70 -5.90 13.97
CA GLU A 167 -5.65 -6.17 12.52
C GLU A 167 -5.65 -4.86 11.71
N GLN A 168 -6.39 -3.84 12.17
CA GLN A 168 -6.41 -2.52 11.54
C GLN A 168 -5.05 -1.80 11.67
N GLU A 169 -4.42 -1.85 12.85
CA GLU A 169 -3.07 -1.32 13.08
C GLU A 169 -2.04 -2.01 12.17
N GLU A 170 -2.11 -3.33 12.04
CA GLU A 170 -1.23 -4.10 11.14
C GLU A 170 -1.44 -3.73 9.67
N LEU A 171 -2.69 -3.51 9.24
CA LEU A 171 -3.01 -3.07 7.89
C LEU A 171 -2.45 -1.66 7.62
N PHE A 172 -2.57 -0.72 8.57
CA PHE A 172 -1.97 0.60 8.45
C PHE A 172 -0.45 0.53 8.34
N ALA A 173 0.22 -0.24 9.20
CA ALA A 173 1.66 -0.42 9.15
C ALA A 173 2.13 -0.99 7.79
N ARG A 174 1.36 -1.90 7.21
CA ARG A 174 1.63 -2.45 5.86
C ARG A 174 1.44 -1.41 4.76
N MET A 175 0.42 -0.56 4.85
CA MET A 175 0.22 0.53 3.91
C MET A 175 1.36 1.55 3.98
N ASP A 176 1.75 1.96 5.18
CA ASP A 176 2.85 2.91 5.41
C ASP A 176 4.18 2.36 4.87
N ALA A 177 4.46 1.06 5.09
CA ALA A 177 5.63 0.41 4.52
C ALA A 177 5.61 0.40 2.98
N GLY A 178 4.43 0.18 2.37
CA GLY A 178 4.23 0.28 0.93
C GLY A 178 4.48 1.69 0.39
N ASP A 179 3.94 2.70 1.06
CA ASP A 179 4.08 4.11 0.69
C ASP A 179 5.52 4.59 0.85
N ALA A 180 6.19 4.20 1.94
CA ALA A 180 7.62 4.43 2.14
C ALA A 180 8.46 3.80 1.00
N LYS A 181 8.08 2.61 0.53
CA LYS A 181 8.79 1.95 -0.57
C LYS A 181 8.59 2.66 -1.90
N ILE A 182 7.36 3.12 -2.20
CA ILE A 182 7.06 3.93 -3.39
C ILE A 182 7.86 5.24 -3.36
N HIS A 183 7.91 5.90 -2.20
CA HIS A 183 8.68 7.12 -2.01
C HIS A 183 10.18 6.87 -2.25
N GLU A 184 10.74 5.81 -1.67
CA GLU A 184 12.14 5.43 -1.86
C GLU A 184 12.47 5.20 -3.35
N ILE A 185 11.64 4.45 -4.07
CA ILE A 185 11.81 4.20 -5.52
C ILE A 185 11.81 5.51 -6.29
N SER A 186 10.88 6.42 -5.95
CA SER A 186 10.72 7.72 -6.63
C SER A 186 11.91 8.65 -6.37
N VAL A 187 12.39 8.73 -5.12
CA VAL A 187 13.58 9.52 -4.76
C VAL A 187 14.83 8.98 -5.44
N ARG A 188 15.02 7.66 -5.45
CA ARG A 188 16.14 7.02 -6.16
C ARG A 188 16.09 7.31 -7.66
N ALA A 189 14.90 7.27 -8.27
CA ALA A 189 14.73 7.61 -9.68
C ALA A 189 15.11 9.07 -9.97
N ARG A 190 14.60 10.01 -9.16
CA ARG A 190 14.95 11.44 -9.26
C ARG A 190 16.44 11.70 -9.12
N ARG A 191 17.10 11.09 -8.13
CA ARG A 191 18.56 11.20 -7.93
C ARG A 191 19.34 10.69 -9.15
N ALA A 192 18.91 9.57 -9.74
CA ALA A 192 19.53 9.02 -10.93
C ALA A 192 19.32 9.89 -12.19
N GLU A 193 18.20 10.60 -12.29
CA GLU A 193 17.94 11.58 -13.35
C GLU A 193 18.81 12.83 -13.19
N LEU A 194 18.92 13.37 -11.98
CA LEU A 194 19.78 14.52 -11.68
C LEU A 194 21.26 14.22 -12.01
N ARG A 195 21.77 13.05 -11.62
CA ARG A 195 23.13 12.63 -11.96
C ARG A 195 23.35 12.57 -13.47
N ARG A 196 22.42 11.93 -14.20
CA ARG A 196 22.51 11.86 -15.67
C ARG A 196 22.46 13.22 -16.35
N ALA A 197 21.66 14.16 -15.83
CA ALA A 197 21.62 15.53 -16.33
C ALA A 197 22.96 16.25 -16.09
N ALA A 198 23.59 16.06 -14.93
CA ALA A 198 24.92 16.58 -14.63
C ALA A 198 25.98 15.98 -15.57
N ASP A 199 26.01 14.66 -15.72
CA ASP A 199 26.95 13.97 -16.62
C ASP A 199 26.81 14.44 -18.07
N ALA A 200 25.57 14.64 -18.54
CA ALA A 200 25.30 15.15 -19.87
C ALA A 200 25.81 16.58 -20.07
N ARG A 201 25.64 17.45 -19.05
CA ARG A 201 26.17 18.82 -19.03
C ARG A 201 27.69 18.83 -19.07
N ASP A 202 28.35 18.02 -18.26
CA ASP A 202 29.82 17.95 -18.19
C ASP A 202 30.42 17.36 -19.47
N ALA A 203 29.77 16.36 -20.06
CA ALA A 203 30.13 15.81 -21.36
C ALA A 203 29.96 16.84 -22.49
N ALA A 204 28.90 17.65 -22.46
CA ALA A 204 28.69 18.75 -23.41
C ALA A 204 29.77 19.84 -23.27
N ARG A 205 30.07 20.26 -22.03
CA ARG A 205 31.16 21.21 -21.74
C ARG A 205 32.52 20.69 -22.22
N SER A 206 32.84 19.44 -21.93
CA SER A 206 34.10 18.80 -22.35
C SER A 206 34.21 18.70 -23.88
N ARG A 207 33.10 18.47 -24.59
CA ARG A 207 33.06 18.51 -26.06
C ARG A 207 33.31 19.93 -26.58
N LYS A 208 32.70 20.95 -25.97
CA LYS A 208 32.92 22.35 -26.34
C LYS A 208 34.39 22.76 -26.16
N ILE A 209 34.99 22.47 -25.01
CA ILE A 209 36.41 22.75 -24.74
C ILE A 209 37.31 22.04 -25.76
N ARG A 210 37.06 20.76 -26.07
CA ARG A 210 37.82 20.03 -27.09
C ARG A 210 37.68 20.65 -28.49
N ALA A 211 36.48 21.06 -28.88
CA ALA A 211 36.25 21.72 -30.16
C ALA A 211 36.99 23.06 -30.24
N GLU A 212 37.00 23.84 -29.15
CA GLU A 212 37.79 25.06 -29.03
C GLU A 212 39.29 24.74 -29.16
N VAL A 213 39.85 23.82 -28.37
CA VAL A 213 41.29 23.45 -28.46
C VAL A 213 41.68 22.98 -29.87
N VAL A 214 40.85 22.18 -30.54
CA VAL A 214 41.11 21.74 -31.92
C VAL A 214 41.10 22.91 -32.90
N ARG A 215 40.13 23.84 -32.78
CA ARG A 215 40.08 25.05 -33.61
C ARG A 215 41.37 25.86 -33.48
N TRP A 216 41.88 26.05 -32.26
CA TRP A 216 43.09 26.82 -31.99
C TRP A 216 44.36 26.13 -32.51
N LYS A 217 44.43 24.79 -32.45
CA LYS A 217 45.53 24.02 -33.06
C LYS A 217 45.55 24.10 -34.59
N VAL A 218 44.38 24.18 -35.22
CA VAL A 218 44.26 24.33 -36.69
C VAL A 218 44.66 25.74 -37.12
N THR A 219 44.28 26.79 -36.38
CA THR A 219 44.64 28.18 -36.72
C THR A 219 46.07 28.58 -36.33
N GLY A 220 46.66 27.96 -35.30
CA GLY A 220 48.06 28.23 -34.90
C GLY A 220 49.11 27.49 -35.76
N GLY A 221 48.69 26.58 -36.63
CA GLY A 221 49.57 25.80 -37.51
C GLY A 221 49.88 26.47 -38.85
N ASP A 222 49.11 27.48 -39.27
CA ASP A 222 49.28 28.20 -40.55
C ASP A 222 50.16 29.46 -40.43
N GLY A 223 50.81 29.69 -39.28
CA GLY A 223 51.62 30.88 -39.01
C GLY A 223 53.14 30.65 -38.87
N SER A 224 53.66 29.47 -39.23
CA SER A 224 55.09 29.21 -39.16
C SER A 224 55.53 28.26 -40.28
N ARG A 225 55.61 28.79 -41.49
CA ARG A 225 56.59 28.44 -42.52
C ARG A 225 56.54 29.45 -43.66
#